data_AF-A0A3D4RWR5-F1
#
_entry.id   AF-A0A3D4RWR5-F1
#
_cell.length_a   1.000
_cell.length_b   1.000
_cell.length_c   1.000
_cell.angle_alpha   90.00
_cell.angle_beta   90.00
_cell.angle_gamma   90.00
#
_symmetry.space_group_name_H-M   'P 1'
#
loop_
_entity.id
_entity.type
_entity.pdbx_description
1 polymer ?
#
loop_
_entity_poly.entity_id
_entity_poly.type
_entity_poly.pdbx_seq_one_letter_code
_entity_poly.pdbx_strand_id
1 'polypeptide(L)'
;MGRALQAGFTLVELMIVVAIIGLLATFAIPTYQNYVIRAEAVDAYYQFTALKTRIGEFYNSTGVLPANFDDLGLPLPTGKAYGGDTAPYETVFGIPSKVWSAVEYQPKPQGYVFVLRSDWLPGNLGLHFQIKTQNGGVRFRCSVNDKVERMPFVPPQCRHGRVDDWSW
;
A
#
# COMPACT_ATOMS: atom_id res chain seq x y z
N MET A 1 -43.36 48.20 9.62
CA MET A 1 -42.14 47.36 9.50
C MET A 1 -42.21 46.27 10.57
N GLY A 2 -42.67 45.07 10.22
CA GLY A 2 -42.68 43.93 11.13
C GLY A 2 -41.25 43.39 11.27
N ARG A 3 -40.66 43.49 12.46
CA ARG A 3 -39.41 42.79 12.77
C ARG A 3 -39.71 41.29 12.76
N ALA A 4 -39.12 40.55 11.84
CA ALA A 4 -39.03 39.10 11.99
C ALA A 4 -38.30 38.82 13.31
N LEU A 5 -38.95 38.14 14.25
CA LEU A 5 -38.32 37.66 15.47
C LEU A 5 -37.23 36.68 15.04
N GLN A 6 -35.97 37.07 15.23
CA GLN A 6 -34.84 36.19 15.02
C GLN A 6 -34.91 35.09 16.09
N ALA A 7 -35.47 33.93 15.75
CA ALA A 7 -35.47 32.77 16.62
C ALA A 7 -34.03 32.23 16.70
N GLY A 8 -33.40 32.39 17.87
CA GLY A 8 -32.09 31.82 18.15
C GLY A 8 -32.17 30.31 18.39
N PHE A 9 -31.12 29.59 18.02
CA PHE A 9 -30.98 28.16 18.28
C PHE A 9 -30.81 27.91 19.79
N THR A 10 -31.47 26.90 20.35
CA THR A 10 -31.34 26.58 21.78
C THR A 10 -30.08 25.74 22.04
N LEU A 11 -29.52 25.87 23.25
CA LEU A 11 -28.39 25.05 23.69
C LEU A 11 -28.77 23.56 23.74
N VAL A 12 -30.03 23.25 24.07
CA VAL A 12 -30.55 21.89 24.08
C VAL A 12 -30.60 21.29 22.68
N GLU A 13 -31.06 22.03 21.66
CA GLU A 13 -31.03 21.57 20.27
C GLU A 13 -29.60 21.26 19.83
N LEU A 14 -28.63 22.11 20.21
CA LEU A 14 -27.23 21.88 19.87
C LEU A 14 -26.66 20.63 20.54
N MET A 15 -26.96 20.41 21.82
CA MET A 15 -26.50 19.22 22.54
C MET A 15 -27.05 17.92 21.96
N ILE A 16 -28.32 17.90 21.54
CA ILE A 16 -28.92 16.73 20.90
C ILE A 16 -28.25 16.46 19.54
N VAL A 17 -28.02 17.50 18.74
CA VAL A 17 -27.34 17.35 17.44
C VAL A 17 -25.93 16.78 17.62
N VAL A 18 -25.15 17.28 18.59
CA VAL A 18 -23.80 16.77 18.89
C VAL A 18 -23.85 15.30 19.35
N ALA A 19 -24.83 14.93 20.19
CA ALA A 19 -25.01 13.55 20.63
C ALA A 19 -25.30 12.61 19.46
N ILE A 20 -26.16 13.00 18.53
CA ILE A 20 -26.49 12.22 17.32
C ILE A 20 -25.25 12.09 16.41
N ILE A 21 -24.54 13.19 16.17
CA ILE A 21 -23.30 13.17 15.36
C ILE A 21 -22.25 12.24 15.99
N GLY A 22 -22.07 12.28 17.31
CA GLY A 22 -21.13 11.39 18.01
C GLY A 22 -21.45 9.91 17.83
N LEU A 23 -22.73 9.54 17.88
CA LEU A 23 -23.16 8.16 17.62
C LEU A 23 -22.89 7.73 16.17
N LEU A 24 -23.24 8.57 15.20
CA LEU A 24 -23.01 8.29 13.77
C LEU A 24 -21.51 8.17 13.44
N ALA A 25 -20.68 9.06 14.00
CA ALA A 25 -19.24 9.10 13.75
C ALA A 25 -18.54 7.80 14.18
N THR A 26 -19.01 7.16 15.26
CA THR A 26 -18.43 5.91 15.77
C THR A 26 -18.47 4.77 14.74
N PHE A 27 -19.52 4.70 13.92
CA PHE A 27 -19.61 3.70 12.83
C PHE A 27 -19.01 4.22 11.52
N ALA A 28 -19.20 5.50 11.20
CA ALA A 28 -18.77 6.06 9.92
C ALA A 28 -17.25 6.14 9.77
N ILE A 29 -16.53 6.53 10.83
CA ILE A 29 -15.06 6.71 10.79
C ILE A 29 -14.32 5.41 10.43
N PRO A 30 -14.51 4.27 11.13
CA PRO A 30 -13.77 3.04 10.80
C PRO A 30 -14.11 2.52 9.40
N THR A 31 -15.36 2.65 8.95
CA THR A 31 -15.75 2.27 7.59
C THR A 31 -15.07 3.15 6.54
N TYR A 32 -15.01 4.46 6.76
CA TYR A 32 -14.31 5.38 5.86
C TYR A 32 -12.81 5.10 5.80
N GLN A 33 -12.17 4.85 6.95
CA GLN A 33 -10.76 4.47 7.01
C GLN A 33 -10.49 3.20 6.18
N ASN A 34 -11.32 2.17 6.34
CA ASN A 34 -11.19 0.93 5.57
C ASN A 34 -11.35 1.14 4.06
N TYR A 35 -12.22 2.06 3.65
CA TYR A 35 -12.36 2.46 2.24
C TYR A 35 -11.10 3.13 1.72
N VAL A 36 -10.53 4.09 2.45
CA VAL A 36 -9.28 4.78 2.08
C VAL A 36 -8.13 3.78 1.96
N ILE A 37 -7.98 2.86 2.92
CA ILE A 37 -6.92 1.83 2.88
C ILE A 37 -7.04 0.98 1.61
N ARG A 38 -8.25 0.56 1.25
CA ARG A 38 -8.49 -0.22 0.02
C ARG A 38 -8.12 0.57 -1.23
N ALA A 39 -8.50 1.85 -1.29
CA ALA A 39 -8.18 2.71 -2.42
C ALA A 39 -6.65 2.88 -2.57
N GLU A 40 -5.95 3.14 -1.47
CA GLU A 40 -4.48 3.27 -1.43
C GLU A 40 -3.77 1.96 -1.78
N ALA A 41 -4.32 0.80 -1.42
CA ALA A 41 -3.77 -0.50 -1.81
C ALA A 41 -3.94 -0.81 -3.30
N VAL A 42 -5.05 -0.36 -3.89
CA VAL A 42 -5.27 -0.43 -5.34
C VAL A 42 -4.31 0.49 -6.07
N ASP A 43 -4.16 1.74 -5.63
CA ASP A 43 -3.22 2.68 -6.24
C ASP A 43 -1.79 2.15 -6.17
N ALA A 44 -1.35 1.71 -4.99
CA ALA A 44 -0.02 1.14 -4.80
C ALA A 44 0.25 -0.12 -5.65
N TYR A 45 -0.77 -0.96 -5.88
CA TYR A 45 -0.67 -2.05 -6.83
C TYR A 45 -0.38 -1.54 -8.25
N TYR A 46 -1.05 -0.48 -8.69
CA TYR A 46 -0.81 0.14 -9.98
C TYR A 46 0.58 0.80 -10.07
N GLN A 47 1.03 1.49 -9.02
CA GLN A 47 2.38 2.05 -8.96
C GLN A 47 3.44 0.95 -9.11
N PHE A 48 3.24 -0.18 -8.43
CA PHE A 48 4.12 -1.33 -8.62
C PHE A 48 4.03 -1.91 -10.04
N THR A 49 2.83 -1.98 -10.63
CA THR A 49 2.71 -2.48 -12.01
C THR A 49 3.48 -1.64 -13.03
N ALA A 50 3.64 -0.34 -12.80
CA ALA A 50 4.50 0.51 -13.63
C ALA A 50 5.99 0.12 -13.55
N LEU A 51 6.45 -0.37 -12.38
CA LEU A 51 7.82 -0.88 -12.24
C LEU A 51 8.06 -2.19 -12.99
N LYS A 52 7.02 -2.99 -13.28
CA LYS A 52 7.18 -4.26 -14.00
C LYS A 52 7.83 -4.07 -15.37
N THR A 53 7.49 -2.99 -16.07
CA THR A 53 8.08 -2.67 -17.38
C THR A 53 9.57 -2.40 -17.23
N ARG A 54 9.98 -1.55 -16.28
CA ARG A 54 11.40 -1.24 -16.00
C ARG A 54 12.19 -2.50 -15.64
N ILE A 55 11.60 -3.36 -14.82
CA ILE A 55 12.19 -4.66 -14.42
C ILE A 55 12.36 -5.57 -15.65
N GLY A 56 11.34 -5.64 -16.52
CA GLY A 56 11.38 -6.42 -17.75
C GLY A 56 12.44 -5.91 -18.72
N GLU A 57 12.54 -4.59 -18.92
CA GLU A 57 13.55 -3.95 -19.76
C GLU A 57 14.97 -4.19 -19.22
N PHE A 58 15.18 -4.06 -17.91
CA PHE A 58 16.45 -4.38 -17.28
C PHE A 58 16.83 -5.84 -17.51
N TYR A 59 15.90 -6.77 -17.29
CA TYR A 59 16.16 -8.19 -17.52
C TYR A 59 16.45 -8.51 -19.00
N ASN A 60 15.71 -7.90 -19.93
CA ASN A 60 15.92 -8.10 -21.37
C ASN A 60 17.28 -7.59 -21.85
N SER A 61 17.82 -6.54 -21.23
CA SER A 61 19.10 -5.95 -21.62
C SER A 61 20.30 -6.60 -20.93
N THR A 62 20.15 -7.06 -19.69
CA THR A 62 21.26 -7.59 -18.87
C THR A 62 21.26 -9.12 -18.70
N GLY A 63 20.11 -9.77 -18.90
CA GLY A 63 19.92 -11.20 -18.62
C GLY A 63 19.82 -11.56 -17.14
N VAL A 64 19.86 -10.57 -16.23
CA VAL A 64 19.78 -10.76 -14.78
C VAL A 64 18.70 -9.86 -14.18
N LEU A 65 18.14 -10.26 -13.04
CA LEU A 65 17.18 -9.42 -12.31
C LEU A 65 17.92 -8.24 -11.65
N PRO A 66 17.26 -7.08 -11.49
CA PRO A 66 17.81 -5.96 -10.73
C PRO A 66 18.21 -6.42 -9.33
N ALA A 67 19.40 -6.01 -8.88
CA ALA A 67 19.95 -6.36 -7.58
C ALA A 67 19.64 -5.33 -6.49
N ASN A 68 19.25 -4.11 -6.87
CA ASN A 68 19.00 -2.99 -5.97
C ASN A 68 18.09 -1.91 -6.61
N PHE A 69 17.87 -0.80 -5.90
CA PHE A 69 17.07 0.34 -6.38
C PHE A 69 17.73 1.07 -7.57
N ASP A 70 19.05 1.21 -7.58
CA ASP A 70 19.80 1.97 -8.59
C ASP A 70 19.75 1.30 -9.97
N ASP A 71 19.78 -0.04 -10.02
CA ASP A 71 19.59 -0.84 -11.24
C ASP A 71 18.27 -0.52 -11.95
N LEU A 72 17.25 -0.15 -11.17
CA LEU A 72 15.96 0.27 -11.70
C LEU A 72 15.92 1.76 -12.01
N GLY A 73 16.91 2.57 -11.63
CA GLY A 73 16.86 4.03 -11.66
C GLY A 73 15.89 4.59 -10.61
N LEU A 74 15.78 3.92 -9.46
CA LEU A 74 15.05 4.40 -8.30
C LEU A 74 16.01 5.11 -7.33
N PRO A 75 15.51 6.01 -6.48
CA PRO A 75 16.34 6.70 -5.51
C PRO A 75 17.08 5.72 -4.60
N LEU A 76 18.29 6.12 -4.21
CA LEU A 76 19.12 5.30 -3.34
C LEU A 76 18.40 5.02 -2.00
N PRO A 77 18.55 3.81 -1.46
CA PRO A 77 17.99 3.46 -0.16
C PRO A 77 18.45 4.41 0.94
N THR A 78 17.53 4.80 1.82
CA THR A 78 17.82 5.64 2.97
C THR A 78 18.11 4.83 4.24
N GLY A 79 17.95 3.51 4.19
CA GLY A 79 18.24 2.62 5.31
C GLY A 79 18.05 1.15 4.98
N LYS A 80 18.05 0.31 6.02
CA LYS A 80 17.70 -1.12 5.93
C LYS A 80 16.62 -1.47 6.95
N ALA A 81 15.68 -2.31 6.58
CA ALA A 81 14.63 -2.82 7.47
C ALA A 81 14.25 -4.25 7.07
N TYR A 82 13.78 -5.07 8.02
CA TYR A 82 13.11 -6.37 7.83
C TYR A 82 13.68 -7.37 6.78
N GLY A 83 14.97 -7.25 6.43
CA GLY A 83 15.67 -8.13 5.49
C GLY A 83 16.10 -7.48 4.17
N GLY A 84 15.90 -6.17 4.00
CA GLY A 84 16.16 -5.47 2.75
C GLY A 84 16.60 -4.02 2.90
N ASP A 85 17.01 -3.45 1.77
CA ASP A 85 17.22 -2.01 1.61
C ASP A 85 15.86 -1.30 1.55
N THR A 86 15.74 -0.13 2.18
CA THR A 86 14.48 0.60 2.25
C THR A 86 14.63 2.08 1.86
N ALA A 87 13.60 2.60 1.21
CA ALA A 87 13.45 4.01 0.86
C ALA A 87 12.01 4.47 1.12
N PRO A 88 11.76 5.76 1.41
CA PRO A 88 10.40 6.27 1.61
C PRO A 88 9.54 6.05 0.36
N TYR A 89 8.26 5.70 0.56
CA TYR A 89 7.32 5.46 -0.55
C TYR A 89 7.26 6.64 -1.52
N GLU A 90 7.15 7.85 -0.95
CA GLU A 90 6.99 9.08 -1.73
C GLU A 90 8.23 9.37 -2.57
N THR A 91 9.42 9.07 -2.05
CA THR A 91 10.67 9.23 -2.77
C THR A 91 10.72 8.27 -3.96
N VAL A 92 10.31 7.01 -3.77
CA VAL A 92 10.38 5.97 -4.81
C VAL A 92 9.37 6.19 -5.94
N PHE A 93 8.13 6.56 -5.60
CA PHE A 93 7.06 6.71 -6.58
C PHE A 93 6.77 8.16 -6.98
N GLY A 94 7.39 9.14 -6.32
CA GLY A 94 7.19 10.57 -6.59
C GLY A 94 5.82 11.11 -6.19
N ILE A 95 5.03 10.32 -5.43
CA ILE A 95 3.68 10.67 -4.99
C ILE A 95 3.50 10.40 -3.50
N PRO A 96 2.80 11.27 -2.76
CA PRO A 96 2.56 11.05 -1.35
C PRO A 96 1.58 9.89 -1.12
N SER A 97 1.71 9.20 0.01
CA SER A 97 0.72 8.21 0.45
C SER A 97 0.39 8.39 1.92
N LYS A 98 -0.89 8.21 2.25
CA LYS A 98 -1.37 8.22 3.65
C LYS A 98 -1.24 6.87 4.33
N VAL A 99 -0.96 5.82 3.56
CA VAL A 99 -0.93 4.43 4.03
C VAL A 99 0.49 3.87 3.97
N TRP A 100 1.20 4.10 2.88
CA TRP A 100 2.50 3.50 2.64
C TRP A 100 3.62 4.42 3.10
N SER A 101 4.43 3.96 4.05
CA SER A 101 5.57 4.71 4.56
C SER A 101 6.85 4.44 3.78
N ALA A 102 7.05 3.19 3.36
CA ALA A 102 8.31 2.77 2.75
C ALA A 102 8.15 1.68 1.70
N VAL A 103 9.11 1.64 0.78
CA VAL A 103 9.37 0.54 -0.14
C VAL A 103 10.63 -0.17 0.32
N GLU A 104 10.55 -1.48 0.46
CA GLU A 104 11.65 -2.34 0.85
C GLU A 104 11.99 -3.31 -0.29
N TYR A 105 13.27 -3.45 -0.60
CA TYR A 105 13.80 -4.42 -1.56
C TYR A 105 14.47 -5.58 -0.80
N GLN A 106 13.92 -6.78 -0.93
CA GLN A 106 14.42 -7.99 -0.28
C GLN A 106 14.92 -9.01 -1.31
N PRO A 107 16.24 -9.19 -1.47
CA PRO A 107 16.77 -10.24 -2.33
C PRO A 107 16.48 -11.63 -1.75
N LYS A 108 16.19 -12.61 -2.62
CA LYS A 108 15.92 -14.00 -2.27
C LYS A 108 16.69 -14.94 -3.23
N PRO A 109 16.92 -16.21 -2.87
CA PRO A 109 17.64 -17.13 -3.76
C PRO A 109 16.98 -17.33 -5.14
N GLN A 110 15.64 -17.28 -5.19
CA GLN A 110 14.84 -17.51 -6.40
C GLN A 110 14.47 -16.23 -7.16
N GLY A 111 14.85 -15.06 -6.66
CA GLY A 111 14.38 -13.76 -7.18
C GLY A 111 14.45 -12.67 -6.12
N TYR A 112 13.48 -11.77 -6.08
CA TYR A 112 13.42 -10.75 -5.03
C TYR A 112 12.00 -10.30 -4.76
N VAL A 113 11.81 -9.63 -3.64
CA VAL A 113 10.51 -9.12 -3.20
C VAL A 113 10.59 -7.64 -2.95
N PHE A 114 9.73 -6.87 -3.62
CA PHE A 114 9.42 -5.52 -3.18
C PHE A 114 8.30 -5.57 -2.15
N VAL A 115 8.48 -4.90 -1.02
CA VAL A 115 7.47 -4.83 0.04
C VAL A 115 7.09 -3.37 0.27
N LEU A 116 5.81 -3.05 0.10
CA LEU A 116 5.27 -1.78 0.57
C LEU A 116 4.87 -1.96 2.02
N ARG A 117 5.38 -1.08 2.88
CA ARG A 117 5.15 -1.11 4.33
C ARG A 117 4.20 0.00 4.74
N SER A 118 3.29 -0.30 5.65
CA SER A 118 2.51 0.69 6.38
C SER A 118 2.87 0.65 7.86
N ASP A 119 3.26 1.78 8.44
CA ASP A 119 3.63 1.87 9.87
C ASP A 119 2.43 2.06 10.79
N TRP A 120 1.30 2.52 10.24
CA TRP A 120 0.15 2.99 11.02
C TRP A 120 -1.08 2.09 10.95
N LEU A 121 -1.05 1.02 10.16
CA LEU A 121 -2.20 0.14 10.00
C LEU A 121 -2.17 -1.05 10.98
N PRO A 122 -3.32 -1.43 11.55
CA PRO A 122 -3.43 -2.62 12.39
C PRO A 122 -2.98 -3.87 11.62
N GLY A 123 -2.07 -4.62 12.23
CA GLY A 123 -1.50 -5.84 11.64
C GLY A 123 -0.36 -5.63 10.64
N ASN A 124 0.22 -4.41 10.56
CA ASN A 124 1.35 -4.07 9.69
C ASN A 124 1.09 -4.50 8.24
N LEU A 125 0.07 -3.92 7.60
CA LEU A 125 -0.29 -4.24 6.23
C LEU A 125 0.95 -4.13 5.33
N GLY A 126 1.22 -5.20 4.60
CA GLY A 126 2.34 -5.28 3.66
C GLY A 126 1.85 -5.83 2.33
N LEU A 127 2.12 -5.10 1.25
CA LEU A 127 1.96 -5.62 -0.11
C LEU A 127 3.31 -6.15 -0.57
N HIS A 128 3.38 -7.46 -0.74
CA HIS A 128 4.57 -8.16 -1.17
C HIS A 128 4.47 -8.45 -2.66
N PHE A 129 5.37 -7.88 -3.44
CA PHE A 129 5.50 -8.14 -4.86
C PHE A 129 6.72 -9.00 -5.10
N GLN A 130 6.50 -10.27 -5.41
CA GLN A 130 7.54 -11.22 -5.73
C GLN A 130 7.85 -11.17 -7.22
N ILE A 131 9.14 -11.21 -7.54
CA ILE A 131 9.67 -11.17 -8.89
C ILE A 131 10.66 -12.32 -9.04
N LYS A 132 10.45 -13.16 -10.05
CA LYS A 132 11.37 -14.23 -10.43
C LYS A 132 11.49 -14.33 -11.94
N THR A 133 12.50 -15.04 -12.41
CA THR A 133 12.59 -15.45 -13.82
C THR A 133 11.87 -16.77 -14.04
N GLN A 134 11.25 -16.94 -15.20
CA GLN A 134 10.66 -18.20 -15.65
C GLN A 134 10.62 -18.23 -17.18
N ASN A 135 11.06 -19.32 -17.79
CA ASN A 135 11.04 -19.54 -19.25
C ASN A 135 11.64 -18.39 -20.08
N GLY A 136 12.75 -17.81 -19.62
CA GLY A 136 13.41 -16.70 -20.32
C GLY A 136 12.69 -15.35 -20.22
N GLY A 137 11.70 -15.22 -19.33
CA GLY A 137 11.04 -13.96 -19.01
C GLY A 137 10.95 -13.70 -17.51
N VAL A 138 10.36 -12.56 -17.14
CA VAL A 138 10.11 -12.17 -15.76
C VAL A 138 8.65 -12.45 -15.40
N ARG A 139 8.41 -13.05 -14.23
CA ARG A 139 7.08 -13.21 -13.65
C ARG A 139 6.94 -12.48 -12.33
N PHE A 140 5.70 -12.07 -12.09
CA PHE A 140 5.33 -11.24 -10.95
C PHE A 140 4.17 -11.88 -10.20
N ARG A 141 4.21 -11.81 -8.86
CA ARG A 141 3.08 -12.15 -8.00
C ARG A 141 2.93 -11.09 -6.93
N CYS A 142 1.69 -10.69 -6.66
CA CYS A 142 1.38 -9.87 -5.49
C CYS A 142 0.80 -10.77 -4.40
N SER A 143 1.10 -10.48 -3.14
CA SER A 143 0.64 -11.26 -2.01
C SER A 143 0.60 -10.41 -0.74
N VAL A 144 -0.32 -10.72 0.18
CA VAL A 144 -0.32 -10.25 1.58
C VAL A 144 0.17 -11.31 2.57
N ASN A 145 0.96 -12.26 2.07
CA ASN A 145 1.49 -13.42 2.78
C ASN A 145 0.40 -14.32 3.40
N ASP A 146 -0.68 -14.56 2.64
CA ASP A 146 -1.88 -15.32 3.04
C ASP A 146 -2.49 -14.91 4.41
N LYS A 147 -2.27 -13.65 4.81
CA LYS A 147 -2.90 -13.09 6.00
C LYS A 147 -4.35 -12.73 5.71
N VAL A 148 -5.27 -13.58 6.18
CA VAL A 148 -6.72 -13.42 5.98
C VAL A 148 -7.23 -12.07 6.51
N GLU A 149 -6.63 -11.57 7.58
CA GLU A 149 -6.93 -10.26 8.16
C GLU A 149 -6.59 -9.09 7.22
N ARG A 150 -5.68 -9.29 6.25
CA ARG A 150 -5.26 -8.26 5.29
C ARG A 150 -6.03 -8.33 3.96
N MET A 151 -6.57 -9.49 3.61
CA MET A 151 -7.24 -9.73 2.31
C MET A 151 -8.37 -8.74 1.99
N PRO A 152 -9.22 -8.31 2.95
CA PRO A 152 -10.28 -7.34 2.66
C PRO A 152 -9.76 -5.98 2.20
N PHE A 153 -8.51 -5.63 2.51
CA PHE A 153 -7.94 -4.32 2.27
C PHE A 153 -7.19 -4.21 0.95
N VAL A 154 -7.02 -5.32 0.23
CA VAL A 154 -6.14 -5.37 -0.94
C VAL A 154 -6.87 -5.85 -2.20
N PRO A 155 -6.34 -5.55 -3.39
CA PRO A 155 -6.87 -6.06 -4.66
C PRO A 155 -6.88 -7.59 -4.69
N PRO A 156 -7.84 -8.24 -5.38
CA PRO A 156 -7.90 -9.70 -5.51
C PRO A 156 -6.58 -10.36 -5.98
N GLN A 157 -5.82 -9.66 -6.83
CA GLN A 157 -4.53 -10.09 -7.37
C GLN A 157 -3.46 -10.26 -6.28
N CYS A 158 -3.66 -9.68 -5.10
CA CYS A 158 -2.74 -9.73 -3.96
C CYS A 158 -3.20 -10.66 -2.84
N ARG A 159 -4.35 -11.35 -2.99
CA ARG A 159 -4.98 -12.12 -1.89
C ARG A 159 -4.49 -13.56 -1.78
N HIS A 160 -3.54 -13.98 -2.60
CA HIS A 160 -3.14 -15.38 -2.70
C HIS A 160 -1.62 -15.57 -2.69
N GLY A 161 -1.20 -16.63 -2.02
CA GLY A 161 0.17 -17.10 -1.99
C GLY A 161 0.94 -16.56 -0.79
N ARG A 162 1.97 -17.29 -0.38
CA ARG A 162 2.88 -16.89 0.70
C ARG A 162 4.09 -16.15 0.13
N VAL A 163 4.61 -15.16 0.82
CA VAL A 163 5.77 -14.40 0.32
C VAL A 163 7.02 -15.26 0.10
N ASP A 164 7.13 -16.39 0.80
CA ASP A 164 8.26 -17.32 0.69
C ASP A 164 7.96 -18.52 -0.23
N ASP A 165 6.76 -18.61 -0.81
CA ASP A 165 6.45 -19.62 -1.83
C ASP A 165 6.92 -19.13 -3.20
N TRP A 166 7.70 -19.93 -3.93
CA TRP A 166 8.24 -19.60 -5.25
C TRP A 166 7.81 -20.58 -6.34
N SER A 167 6.85 -21.46 -6.05
CA SER A 167 6.41 -22.54 -6.96
C SER A 167 5.40 -22.11 -8.04
N TRP A 168 4.99 -20.85 -8.06
CA TRP A 168 3.90 -20.26 -8.86
C TRP A 168 4.25 -19.85 -10.30
#